data_AF-A0A1I6RIL1-F1
#
_entry.id   AF-A0A1I6RIL1-F1
#
_cell.length_a   1.000
_cell.length_b   1.000
_cell.length_c   1.000
_cell.angle_alpha   90.00
_cell.angle_beta   90.00
_cell.angle_gamma   90.00
#
_symmetry.space_group_name_H-M   'P 1'
#
loop_
_entity.id
_entity.type
_entity.pdbx_description
1 polymer ?
#
loop_
_entity_poly.entity_id
_entity_poly.type
_entity_poly.pdbx_seq_one_letter_code
_entity_poly.pdbx_strand_id
1 'polypeptide(L)'
;MLKGKGTYRLLLLGIALFVLICDPKQAIARTGREQASVQLVVKASPHAALVSTMLIDTKKWVDAVTDGITQQTAYVPVTDTYLMIDNKSYSIDQSYALYDEENSRTIQLRGDRKQTLKDYITKLKSKHYGQLLAWPEAKQIITMKSVFTVIDLETGRNFEVQRRAGSTHADVQPLTKHDTEIMKQIYQGKWSWRRRAILVVKDDQEIAASMHGMPHGGDGIPDNDFNGHFCIHFLGSSTHKTGTVDPDHQTMVHKAAGRLQQYVQQTSPSDVVELFFIAINQRDPEIMTTLFPHRNHEQLESLKQMAAGIIAIRRESDYAAIDTSDLLAIDLPVRAVIYRDGFRKTENKFVFQLRRSTVWQGWKIDYVENAL
;
A
#
# COMPACT_ATOMS: atom_id res chain seq x y z
N MET A 1 54.79 42.53 74.44
CA MET A 1 55.07 43.68 73.56
C MET A 1 53.93 43.79 72.54
N LEU A 2 52.82 44.48 72.85
CA LEU A 2 52.49 45.91 72.69
C LEU A 2 52.35 46.41 71.24
N LYS A 3 51.17 47.03 71.02
CA LYS A 3 50.65 47.86 69.91
C LYS A 3 49.98 47.10 68.75
N GLY A 4 48.73 47.35 68.34
CA GLY A 4 47.70 48.30 68.78
C GLY A 4 46.81 48.74 67.60
N LYS A 5 45.47 48.75 67.83
CA LYS A 5 44.36 49.49 67.15
C LYS A 5 44.21 49.28 65.61
N GLY A 6 43.09 48.90 65.01
CA GLY A 6 41.67 49.00 65.35
C GLY A 6 40.96 49.83 64.28
N THR A 7 40.19 49.20 63.37
CA THR A 7 39.15 49.85 62.53
C THR A 7 38.17 48.80 62.01
N TYR A 8 36.91 48.92 62.41
CA TYR A 8 35.76 48.26 61.77
C TYR A 8 35.42 49.01 60.49
N ARG A 9 35.24 48.31 59.36
CA ARG A 9 34.53 48.83 58.19
C ARG A 9 33.60 47.78 57.61
N LEU A 10 32.32 48.10 57.71
CA LEU A 10 31.19 47.64 56.91
C LEU A 10 31.60 47.46 55.44
N LEU A 11 31.30 46.29 54.87
CA LEU A 11 31.33 46.09 53.42
C LEU A 11 29.89 45.96 52.91
N LEU A 12 29.60 46.77 51.89
CA LEU A 12 28.29 47.07 51.33
C LEU A 12 27.58 45.87 50.70
N LEU A 13 26.25 45.87 50.89
CA LEU A 13 25.26 45.12 50.12
C LEU A 13 25.38 45.43 48.61
N GLY A 14 25.42 44.36 47.80
CA GLY A 14 25.04 44.38 46.39
C GLY A 14 24.00 43.28 46.16
N ILE A 15 22.71 43.62 46.31
CA ILE A 15 21.60 42.74 45.94
C ILE A 15 21.35 42.93 44.43
N ALA A 16 21.62 41.90 43.64
CA ALA A 16 21.22 41.83 42.25
C ALA A 16 19.72 41.50 42.15
N LEU A 17 18.94 42.46 41.65
CA LEU A 17 17.50 42.37 41.42
C LEU A 17 17.24 41.57 40.12
N PHE A 18 16.84 40.31 40.24
CA PHE A 18 16.28 39.56 39.11
C PHE A 18 14.80 39.93 38.98
N VAL A 19 14.48 40.79 38.00
CA VAL A 19 13.09 41.08 37.62
C VAL A 19 12.58 39.89 36.80
N LEU A 20 11.82 39.02 37.47
CA LEU A 20 10.94 38.05 36.80
C LEU A 20 9.80 38.82 36.14
N ILE A 21 9.90 39.03 34.83
CA ILE A 21 8.75 39.44 34.01
C ILE A 21 7.85 38.20 33.89
N CYS A 22 6.88 38.10 34.78
CA CYS A 22 5.72 37.24 34.58
C CYS A 22 4.93 37.79 33.40
N ASP A 23 4.97 37.11 32.27
CA ASP A 23 4.15 37.41 31.09
C ASP A 23 2.73 36.90 31.35
N PRO A 24 1.71 37.75 31.56
CA PRO A 24 0.37 37.32 31.90
C PRO A 24 -0.41 37.08 30.60
N LYS A 25 -0.03 36.06 29.84
CA LYS A 25 -0.90 35.49 28.82
C LYS A 25 -1.58 34.27 29.39
N GLN A 26 -2.71 34.59 30.02
CA GLN A 26 -3.84 33.71 30.35
C GLN A 26 -3.81 32.43 29.52
N ALA A 27 -3.51 31.32 30.20
CA ALA A 27 -3.95 30.01 29.78
C ALA A 27 -5.49 29.99 29.85
N ILE A 28 -6.13 30.42 28.76
CA ILE A 28 -7.53 30.06 28.51
C ILE A 28 -7.50 28.58 28.21
N ALA A 29 -7.80 27.77 29.23
CA ALA A 29 -8.22 26.39 29.03
C ALA A 29 -9.42 26.42 28.07
N ARG A 30 -9.18 26.04 26.81
CA ARG A 30 -10.25 25.79 25.85
C ARG A 30 -11.00 24.55 26.30
N THR A 31 -11.99 24.71 27.17
CA THR A 31 -13.12 23.79 27.26
C THR A 31 -14.04 24.04 26.06
N GLY A 32 -13.53 23.78 24.87
CA GLY A 32 -14.36 23.49 23.71
C GLY A 32 -14.34 21.98 23.58
N ARG A 33 -15.51 21.33 23.69
CA ARG A 33 -15.66 19.94 23.24
C ARG A 33 -15.16 19.94 21.79
N GLU A 34 -13.99 19.35 21.54
CA GLU A 34 -13.45 19.25 20.18
C GLU A 34 -14.58 18.68 19.33
N GLN A 35 -15.06 19.48 18.39
CA GLN A 35 -16.12 19.03 17.52
C GLN A 35 -15.55 17.85 16.75
N ALA A 36 -16.23 16.71 16.81
CA ALA A 36 -15.74 15.49 16.19
C ALA A 36 -15.29 15.78 14.76
N SER A 37 -14.24 15.13 14.27
CA SER A 37 -13.85 15.27 12.87
C SER A 37 -14.16 13.97 12.15
N VAL A 38 -14.79 14.09 10.97
CA VAL A 38 -15.12 12.92 10.15
C VAL A 38 -14.39 13.01 8.83
N GLN A 39 -13.64 11.96 8.51
CA GLN A 39 -12.80 11.89 7.32
C GLN A 39 -12.98 10.54 6.61
N LEU A 40 -13.12 10.56 5.30
CA LEU A 40 -12.87 9.38 4.47
C LEU A 40 -11.39 9.28 4.18
N VAL A 41 -10.87 8.06 4.19
CA VAL A 41 -9.47 7.75 4.00
C VAL A 41 -9.34 6.63 2.97
N VAL A 42 -8.48 6.82 1.96
CA VAL A 42 -8.07 5.78 1.01
C VAL A 42 -6.56 5.58 1.12
N LYS A 43 -6.14 4.33 1.21
CA LYS A 43 -4.72 3.92 1.23
C LYS A 43 -4.54 2.53 0.62
N ALA A 44 -3.45 2.35 -0.13
CA ALA A 44 -3.17 1.11 -0.87
C ALA A 44 -2.88 -0.13 0.00
N SER A 45 -2.49 0.09 1.27
CA SER A 45 -2.34 -0.94 2.29
C SER A 45 -2.56 -0.33 3.69
N PRO A 46 -2.78 -1.13 4.74
CA PRO A 46 -2.93 -0.61 6.11
C PRO A 46 -1.78 0.26 6.60
N HIS A 47 -0.56 0.01 6.10
CA HIS A 47 0.67 0.71 6.51
C HIS A 47 1.21 1.67 5.44
N ALA A 48 0.51 1.86 4.32
CA ALA A 48 0.92 2.79 3.29
C ALA A 48 0.99 4.22 3.85
N ALA A 49 2.09 4.90 3.54
CA ALA A 49 2.32 6.30 3.91
C ALA A 49 1.65 7.28 2.94
N LEU A 50 1.43 6.89 1.68
CA LEU A 50 0.57 7.66 0.79
C LEU A 50 -0.89 7.44 1.19
N VAL A 51 -1.56 8.51 1.56
CA VAL A 51 -2.94 8.49 2.03
C VAL A 51 -3.70 9.65 1.41
N SER A 52 -4.88 9.39 0.87
CA SER A 52 -5.79 10.43 0.41
C SER A 52 -6.95 10.56 1.39
N THR A 53 -7.23 11.78 1.83
CA THR A 53 -8.28 12.06 2.82
C THR A 53 -9.33 13.02 2.28
N MET A 54 -10.58 12.89 2.72
CA MET A 54 -11.67 13.83 2.43
C MET A 54 -12.45 14.13 3.71
N LEU A 55 -12.42 15.40 4.15
CA LEU A 55 -13.30 15.89 5.22
C LEU A 55 -14.76 15.89 4.74
N ILE A 56 -15.65 15.37 5.56
CA ILE A 56 -17.09 15.31 5.29
C ILE A 56 -17.86 15.88 6.48
N ASP A 57 -19.15 16.22 6.26
CA ASP A 57 -20.00 16.85 7.28
C ASP A 57 -20.09 16.03 8.57
N THR A 58 -19.38 16.48 9.61
CA THR A 58 -19.25 15.73 10.86
C THR A 58 -20.57 15.31 11.44
N LYS A 59 -21.48 16.27 11.65
CA LYS A 59 -22.73 15.99 12.36
C LYS A 59 -23.55 14.97 11.58
N LYS A 60 -23.70 15.18 10.27
CA LYS A 60 -24.47 14.27 9.42
C LYS A 60 -23.91 12.84 9.43
N TRP A 61 -22.59 12.68 9.44
CA TRP A 61 -21.98 11.34 9.38
C TRP A 61 -21.91 10.65 10.73
N VAL A 62 -21.72 11.40 11.83
CA VAL A 62 -21.88 10.85 13.20
C VAL A 62 -23.30 10.35 13.41
N ASP A 63 -24.31 11.15 13.03
CA ASP A 63 -25.72 10.76 13.13
C ASP A 63 -26.00 9.54 12.23
N ALA A 64 -25.51 9.53 10.98
CA ALA A 64 -25.73 8.41 10.04
C ALA A 64 -25.12 7.08 10.51
N VAL A 65 -23.94 7.11 11.16
CA VAL A 65 -23.33 5.91 11.74
C VAL A 65 -24.10 5.45 12.99
N THR A 66 -24.55 6.39 13.82
CA THR A 66 -25.31 6.11 15.04
C THR A 66 -26.68 5.49 14.74
N ASP A 67 -27.39 6.02 13.74
CA ASP A 67 -28.73 5.59 13.33
C ASP A 67 -28.73 4.37 12.39
N GLY A 68 -27.54 3.90 11.99
CA GLY A 68 -27.37 2.76 11.09
C GLY A 68 -27.92 1.45 11.65
N ILE A 69 -28.24 0.51 10.77
CA ILE A 69 -28.68 -0.83 11.17
C ILE A 69 -27.45 -1.65 11.53
N THR A 70 -27.34 -2.06 12.79
CA THR A 70 -26.19 -2.82 13.30
C THR A 70 -26.43 -4.32 13.26
N GLN A 71 -25.42 -5.10 12.86
CA GLN A 71 -25.43 -6.56 12.98
C GLN A 71 -24.08 -7.04 13.54
N GLN A 72 -24.10 -8.10 14.35
CA GLN A 72 -22.87 -8.73 14.84
C GLN A 72 -22.11 -9.37 13.67
N THR A 73 -20.79 -9.20 13.65
CA THR A 73 -19.88 -9.87 12.71
C THR A 73 -18.54 -10.11 13.39
N ALA A 74 -17.99 -11.30 13.20
CA ALA A 74 -16.61 -11.59 13.58
C ALA A 74 -15.61 -11.24 12.46
N TYR A 75 -16.07 -10.86 11.26
CA TYR A 75 -15.22 -10.71 10.08
C TYR A 75 -14.83 -9.26 9.81
N VAL A 76 -13.57 -9.06 9.42
CA VAL A 76 -13.03 -7.78 8.97
C VAL A 76 -12.86 -7.78 7.45
N PRO A 77 -13.43 -6.84 6.69
CA PRO A 77 -13.36 -6.86 5.24
C PRO A 77 -11.95 -6.53 4.76
N VAL A 78 -11.57 -7.10 3.62
CA VAL A 78 -10.42 -6.60 2.86
C VAL A 78 -10.83 -5.31 2.17
N THR A 79 -10.16 -4.21 2.49
CA THR A 79 -10.48 -2.89 1.95
C THR A 79 -9.29 -1.94 1.96
N ASP A 80 -9.34 -0.98 1.05
CA ASP A 80 -8.46 0.18 0.95
C ASP A 80 -9.11 1.47 1.48
N THR A 81 -10.38 1.40 1.94
CA THR A 81 -11.21 2.56 2.24
C THR A 81 -11.76 2.50 3.66
N TYR A 82 -11.64 3.63 4.38
CA TYR A 82 -11.98 3.74 5.79
C TYR A 82 -12.76 5.04 6.04
N LEU A 83 -13.71 5.00 6.99
CA LEU A 83 -14.29 6.19 7.60
C LEU A 83 -13.64 6.38 8.98
N MET A 84 -13.04 7.53 9.20
CA MET A 84 -12.52 7.94 10.49
C MET A 84 -13.51 8.89 11.16
N ILE A 85 -13.91 8.58 12.39
CA ILE A 85 -14.65 9.48 13.28
C ILE A 85 -13.78 9.66 14.51
N ASP A 86 -13.18 10.84 14.64
CA ASP A 86 -12.12 11.11 15.63
C ASP A 86 -10.99 10.07 15.53
N ASN A 87 -10.75 9.32 16.61
CA ASN A 87 -9.70 8.30 16.66
C ASN A 87 -10.21 6.91 16.23
N LYS A 88 -11.49 6.77 15.89
CA LYS A 88 -12.10 5.49 15.54
C LYS A 88 -12.14 5.28 14.04
N SER A 89 -11.68 4.10 13.60
CA SER A 89 -11.69 3.68 12.20
C SER A 89 -12.83 2.69 11.94
N TYR A 90 -13.54 2.89 10.84
CA TYR A 90 -14.50 1.95 10.29
C TYR A 90 -14.04 1.51 8.91
N SER A 91 -13.75 0.23 8.73
CA SER A 91 -13.44 -0.36 7.43
C SER A 91 -14.70 -0.38 6.55
N ILE A 92 -14.59 -0.07 5.26
CA ILE A 92 -15.74 -0.02 4.33
C ILE A 92 -15.62 -1.11 3.28
N ASP A 93 -16.61 -2.00 3.17
CA ASP A 93 -16.60 -3.06 2.14
C ASP A 93 -17.15 -2.60 0.77
N GLN A 94 -17.16 -3.50 -0.21
CA GLN A 94 -17.67 -3.24 -1.57
C GLN A 94 -19.17 -2.95 -1.62
N SER A 95 -19.91 -3.33 -0.58
CA SER A 95 -21.34 -3.04 -0.40
C SER A 95 -21.58 -1.70 0.31
N TYR A 96 -20.51 -0.98 0.65
CA TYR A 96 -20.51 0.27 1.42
C TYR A 96 -21.03 0.11 2.86
N ALA A 97 -20.92 -1.09 3.41
CA ALA A 97 -21.15 -1.34 4.82
C ALA A 97 -19.91 -0.93 5.63
N LEU A 98 -20.14 -0.35 6.81
CA LEU A 98 -19.08 0.04 7.74
C LEU A 98 -18.85 -1.09 8.73
N TYR A 99 -17.59 -1.38 9.04
CA TYR A 99 -17.19 -2.41 9.99
C TYR A 99 -16.48 -1.75 11.18
N ASP A 100 -17.09 -1.89 12.34
CA ASP A 100 -16.55 -1.49 13.64
C ASP A 100 -15.84 -2.71 14.24
N GLU A 101 -14.56 -2.87 13.90
CA GLU A 101 -13.76 -4.04 14.23
C GLU A 101 -13.65 -4.24 15.75
N GLU A 102 -13.47 -3.14 16.49
CA GLU A 102 -13.37 -3.13 17.95
C GLU A 102 -14.63 -3.69 18.63
N ASN A 103 -15.81 -3.45 18.05
CA ASN A 103 -17.09 -3.89 18.61
C ASN A 103 -17.71 -5.06 17.85
N SER A 104 -16.96 -5.69 16.94
CA SER A 104 -17.39 -6.85 16.16
C SER A 104 -18.77 -6.66 15.51
N ARG A 105 -19.00 -5.51 14.87
CA ARG A 105 -20.29 -5.22 14.23
C ARG A 105 -20.16 -4.54 12.88
N THR A 106 -21.12 -4.84 12.00
CA THR A 106 -21.36 -4.08 10.78
C THR A 106 -22.41 -3.02 11.02
N ILE A 107 -22.37 -1.95 10.24
CA ILE A 107 -23.33 -0.85 10.25
C ILE A 107 -23.75 -0.59 8.81
N GLN A 108 -25.01 -0.84 8.52
CA GLN A 108 -25.64 -0.50 7.24
C GLN A 108 -26.27 0.88 7.33
N LEU A 109 -25.81 1.81 6.49
CA LEU A 109 -26.33 3.16 6.44
C LEU A 109 -27.77 3.20 5.89
N ARG A 110 -28.61 4.07 6.45
CA ARG A 110 -30.01 4.25 6.04
C ARG A 110 -30.16 5.34 4.97
N GLY A 111 -31.27 5.28 4.24
CA GLY A 111 -31.66 6.30 3.26
C GLY A 111 -30.65 6.47 2.13
N ASP A 112 -30.42 7.72 1.74
CA ASP A 112 -29.52 8.12 0.65
C ASP A 112 -28.03 8.14 1.04
N ARG A 113 -27.71 7.90 2.32
CA ARG A 113 -26.36 8.02 2.87
C ARG A 113 -25.39 7.03 2.21
N LYS A 114 -25.85 5.83 1.88
CA LYS A 114 -25.06 4.84 1.14
C LYS A 114 -24.63 5.34 -0.24
N GLN A 115 -25.53 6.00 -0.97
CA GLN A 115 -25.22 6.56 -2.28
C GLN A 115 -24.25 7.74 -2.15
N THR A 116 -24.48 8.62 -1.17
CA THR A 116 -23.56 9.72 -0.87
C THR A 116 -22.16 9.21 -0.50
N LEU A 117 -22.06 8.14 0.29
CA LEU A 117 -20.80 7.49 0.66
C LEU A 117 -20.06 6.99 -0.59
N LYS A 118 -20.79 6.28 -1.45
CA LYS A 118 -20.27 5.78 -2.73
C LYS A 118 -19.70 6.89 -3.60
N ASP A 119 -20.40 8.02 -3.72
CA ASP A 119 -19.95 9.14 -4.55
C ASP A 119 -18.68 9.78 -3.99
N TYR A 120 -18.59 9.96 -2.67
CA TYR A 120 -17.38 10.46 -2.02
C TYR A 120 -16.20 9.52 -2.16
N ILE A 121 -16.40 8.21 -1.95
CA ILE A 121 -15.35 7.20 -2.13
C ILE A 121 -14.87 7.17 -3.57
N THR A 122 -15.78 7.20 -4.54
CA THR A 122 -15.43 7.21 -5.97
C THR A 122 -14.54 8.41 -6.30
N LYS A 123 -14.93 9.60 -5.85
CA LYS A 123 -14.15 10.83 -6.03
C LYS A 123 -12.80 10.81 -5.29
N LEU A 124 -12.74 10.18 -4.12
CA LEU A 124 -11.49 10.08 -3.36
C LEU A 124 -10.52 9.09 -4.00
N LYS A 125 -11.02 7.91 -4.42
CA LYS A 125 -10.22 6.90 -5.13
C LYS A 125 -9.66 7.42 -6.44
N SER A 126 -10.41 8.24 -7.19
CA SER A 126 -9.93 8.84 -8.44
C SER A 126 -8.81 9.86 -8.26
N LYS A 127 -8.51 10.28 -7.01
CA LYS A 127 -7.38 11.13 -6.65
C LYS A 127 -6.24 10.37 -5.96
N HIS A 128 -6.46 9.10 -5.63
CA HIS A 128 -5.49 8.27 -4.92
C HIS A 128 -4.83 7.26 -5.85
N TYR A 129 -5.60 6.74 -6.80
CA TYR A 129 -5.17 5.72 -7.75
C TYR A 129 -5.09 6.27 -9.16
N GLY A 130 -4.16 5.71 -9.95
CA GLY A 130 -3.95 6.11 -11.32
C GLY A 130 -4.94 5.45 -12.29
N GLN A 131 -5.09 6.06 -13.46
CA GLN A 131 -5.84 5.49 -14.56
C GLN A 131 -5.17 4.20 -15.05
N LEU A 132 -5.96 3.14 -15.24
CA LEU A 132 -5.46 1.88 -15.79
C LEU A 132 -5.38 1.99 -17.33
N LEU A 133 -4.21 2.34 -17.84
CA LEU A 133 -3.97 2.46 -19.29
C LEU A 133 -3.13 1.30 -19.82
N ALA A 134 -3.50 0.82 -21.01
CA ALA A 134 -2.69 -0.17 -21.72
C ALA A 134 -1.38 0.48 -22.22
N TRP A 135 -0.32 -0.32 -22.35
CA TRP A 135 0.97 0.18 -22.83
C TRP A 135 0.89 1.03 -24.11
N PRO A 136 0.12 0.65 -25.16
CA PRO A 136 0.01 1.47 -26.37
C PRO A 136 -0.52 2.88 -26.12
N GLU A 137 -1.42 3.05 -25.14
CA GLU A 137 -2.02 4.33 -24.74
C GLU A 137 -1.04 5.12 -23.86
N ALA A 138 -0.51 4.48 -22.82
CA ALA A 138 0.48 5.07 -21.92
C ALA A 138 1.71 5.59 -22.70
N LYS A 139 2.17 4.84 -23.71
CA LYS A 139 3.30 5.21 -24.58
C LYS A 139 3.09 6.53 -25.33
N GLN A 140 1.85 6.91 -25.63
CA GLN A 140 1.54 8.20 -26.27
C GLN A 140 1.70 9.37 -25.31
N ILE A 141 1.51 9.13 -24.00
CA ILE A 141 1.62 10.16 -22.97
C ILE A 141 3.08 10.31 -22.54
N ILE A 142 3.74 9.20 -22.18
CA ILE A 142 5.15 9.17 -21.77
C ILE A 142 6.08 8.92 -22.96
N THR A 143 6.14 9.89 -23.87
CA THR A 143 6.94 9.81 -25.10
C THR A 143 8.45 9.70 -24.83
N MET A 144 9.22 9.32 -25.86
CA MET A 144 10.68 9.20 -25.75
C MET A 144 11.31 10.54 -25.32
N LYS A 145 12.26 10.50 -24.37
CA LYS A 145 12.89 11.67 -23.73
C LYS A 145 11.96 12.56 -22.89
N SER A 146 10.67 12.22 -22.75
CA SER A 146 9.80 12.93 -21.81
C SER A 146 10.27 12.69 -20.37
N VAL A 147 10.11 13.74 -19.57
CA VAL A 147 10.32 13.72 -18.12
C VAL A 147 8.96 13.59 -17.45
N PHE A 148 8.88 12.81 -16.38
CA PHE A 148 7.68 12.63 -15.59
C PHE A 148 8.01 12.20 -14.16
N THR A 149 7.04 12.35 -13.26
CA THR A 149 7.19 12.00 -11.86
C THR A 149 6.68 10.58 -11.61
N VAL A 150 7.40 9.84 -10.78
CA VAL A 150 6.99 8.54 -10.25
C VAL A 150 6.65 8.72 -8.78
N ILE A 151 5.51 8.17 -8.32
CA ILE A 151 5.09 8.17 -6.91
C ILE A 151 4.88 6.73 -6.46
N ASP A 152 5.55 6.30 -5.39
CA ASP A 152 5.36 4.97 -4.80
C ASP A 152 4.19 4.94 -3.84
N LEU A 153 3.23 4.02 -4.04
CA LEU A 153 1.99 3.99 -3.26
C LEU A 153 2.19 3.64 -1.78
N GLU A 154 3.22 2.86 -1.45
CA GLU A 154 3.44 2.44 -0.06
C GLU A 154 4.23 3.48 0.73
N THR A 155 5.18 4.18 0.12
CA THR A 155 6.03 5.15 0.82
C THR A 155 5.59 6.61 0.63
N GLY A 156 4.77 6.90 -0.40
CA GLY A 156 4.41 8.26 -0.81
C GLY A 156 5.59 9.08 -1.36
N ARG A 157 6.77 8.49 -1.47
CA ARG A 157 7.96 9.14 -2.03
C ARG A 157 7.78 9.30 -3.54
N ASN A 158 8.25 10.43 -4.04
CA ASN A 158 8.21 10.75 -5.45
C ASN A 158 9.58 11.22 -5.96
N PHE A 159 9.85 10.95 -7.22
CA PHE A 159 11.10 11.30 -7.89
C PHE A 159 10.85 11.45 -9.39
N GLU A 160 11.69 12.25 -10.06
CA GLU A 160 11.59 12.48 -11.49
C GLU A 160 12.44 11.49 -12.29
N VAL A 161 11.92 11.10 -13.45
CA VAL A 161 12.60 10.20 -14.37
C VAL A 161 12.48 10.70 -15.79
N GLN A 162 13.37 10.25 -16.67
CA GLN A 162 13.25 10.44 -18.10
C GLN A 162 13.16 9.09 -18.81
N ARG A 163 12.25 8.95 -19.77
CA ARG A 163 12.23 7.78 -20.65
C ARG A 163 13.37 7.81 -21.66
N ARG A 164 14.15 6.72 -21.70
CA ARG A 164 15.35 6.59 -22.54
C ARG A 164 15.26 5.51 -23.61
N ALA A 165 14.44 4.48 -23.38
CA ALA A 165 14.22 3.42 -24.35
C ALA A 165 12.85 2.72 -24.11
N GLY A 166 12.77 1.43 -24.42
CA GLY A 166 11.60 0.60 -24.18
C GLY A 166 10.58 0.59 -25.33
N SER A 167 10.35 -0.59 -25.92
CA SER A 167 9.40 -0.82 -27.00
C SER A 167 8.05 -1.36 -26.50
N THR A 168 8.08 -2.30 -25.55
CA THR A 168 6.91 -3.00 -24.95
C THR A 168 6.62 -2.57 -23.49
N HIS A 169 7.47 -1.71 -22.94
CA HIS A 169 7.34 -1.00 -21.67
C HIS A 169 8.28 0.22 -21.70
N ALA A 170 8.37 0.98 -20.62
CA ALA A 170 9.25 2.16 -20.56
C ALA A 170 10.56 1.82 -19.85
N ASP A 171 11.69 1.99 -20.55
CA ASP A 171 13.01 2.00 -19.94
C ASP A 171 13.34 3.43 -19.55
N VAL A 172 13.55 3.67 -18.25
CA VAL A 172 13.66 5.00 -17.66
C VAL A 172 14.88 5.11 -16.76
N GLN A 173 15.34 6.33 -16.53
CA GLN A 173 16.42 6.63 -15.60
C GLN A 173 15.98 7.76 -14.66
N PRO A 174 16.36 7.73 -13.37
CA PRO A 174 16.23 8.89 -12.49
C PRO A 174 16.89 10.11 -13.13
N LEU A 175 16.25 11.28 -13.04
CA LEU A 175 16.70 12.47 -13.72
C LEU A 175 17.97 13.05 -13.07
N THR A 176 18.06 12.99 -11.74
CA THR A 176 19.17 13.55 -10.95
C THR A 176 19.69 12.57 -9.90
N LYS A 177 20.82 12.90 -9.26
CA LYS A 177 21.34 12.15 -8.08
C LYS A 177 20.33 12.10 -6.94
N HIS A 178 19.58 13.18 -6.74
CA HIS A 178 18.56 13.24 -5.69
C HIS A 178 17.41 12.26 -5.98
N ASP A 179 16.98 12.17 -7.24
CA ASP A 179 15.95 11.20 -7.66
C ASP A 179 16.43 9.75 -7.46
N THR A 180 17.68 9.48 -7.78
CA THR A 180 18.34 8.20 -7.54
C THR A 180 18.37 7.85 -6.05
N GLU A 181 18.70 8.80 -5.18
CA GLU A 181 18.69 8.61 -3.73
C GLU A 181 17.29 8.30 -3.22
N ILE A 182 16.25 9.02 -3.68
CA ILE A 182 14.85 8.76 -3.31
C ILE A 182 14.44 7.35 -3.76
N MET A 183 14.73 6.98 -5.00
CA MET A 183 14.45 5.64 -5.52
C MET A 183 15.13 4.57 -4.68
N LYS A 184 16.40 4.77 -4.31
CA LYS A 184 17.14 3.86 -3.44
C LYS A 184 16.54 3.77 -2.03
N GLN A 185 16.01 4.87 -1.49
CA GLN A 185 15.29 4.88 -0.20
C GLN A 185 13.97 4.10 -0.26
N ILE A 186 13.22 4.18 -1.37
CA ILE A 186 12.02 3.36 -1.60
C ILE A 186 12.35 1.86 -1.48
N TYR A 187 13.54 1.46 -1.96
CA TYR A 187 14.06 0.10 -1.84
C TYR A 187 14.98 -0.12 -0.62
N GLN A 188 14.80 0.67 0.43
CA GLN A 188 15.47 0.48 1.73
C GLN A 188 17.00 0.45 1.63
N GLY A 189 17.56 1.29 0.75
CA GLY A 189 19.01 1.44 0.58
C GLY A 189 19.65 0.45 -0.40
N LYS A 190 18.90 -0.46 -1.02
CA LYS A 190 19.43 -1.50 -1.91
C LYS A 190 18.70 -1.54 -3.25
N TRP A 191 19.38 -1.90 -4.32
CA TRP A 191 18.73 -2.16 -5.60
C TRP A 191 17.98 -3.49 -5.57
N SER A 192 16.83 -3.55 -6.23
CA SER A 192 15.95 -4.73 -6.16
C SER A 192 15.15 -4.93 -7.44
N TRP A 193 14.97 -6.19 -7.83
CA TRP A 193 14.01 -6.59 -8.88
C TRP A 193 12.57 -6.64 -8.38
N ARG A 194 12.31 -6.33 -7.10
CA ARG A 194 10.96 -6.32 -6.57
C ARG A 194 10.10 -5.25 -7.22
N ARG A 195 8.90 -5.66 -7.60
CA ARG A 195 7.90 -4.84 -8.25
C ARG A 195 7.19 -4.04 -7.17
N ARG A 196 6.92 -2.79 -7.49
CA ARG A 196 6.16 -1.87 -6.65
C ARG A 196 5.01 -1.28 -7.46
N ALA A 197 3.89 -1.03 -6.80
CA ALA A 197 2.76 -0.31 -7.36
C ALA A 197 3.05 1.19 -7.28
N ILE A 198 3.01 1.86 -8.43
CA ILE A 198 3.38 3.28 -8.55
C ILE A 198 2.36 4.06 -9.37
N LEU A 199 2.34 5.36 -9.16
CA LEU A 199 1.70 6.32 -10.06
C LEU A 199 2.77 6.94 -10.95
N VAL A 200 2.46 7.07 -12.23
CA VAL A 200 3.22 7.90 -13.17
C VAL A 200 2.42 9.16 -13.42
N VAL A 201 2.97 10.31 -13.02
CA VAL A 201 2.35 11.62 -13.17
C VAL A 201 3.04 12.38 -14.28
N LYS A 202 2.29 12.69 -15.33
CA LYS A 202 2.76 13.51 -16.44
C LYS A 202 1.64 14.44 -16.89
N ASP A 203 1.94 15.74 -16.91
CA ASP A 203 0.95 16.78 -17.14
C ASP A 203 -0.20 16.62 -16.11
N ASP A 204 -1.47 16.67 -16.54
CA ASP A 204 -2.64 16.45 -15.66
C ASP A 204 -3.08 14.97 -15.57
N GLN A 205 -2.22 14.03 -15.97
CA GLN A 205 -2.56 12.60 -15.99
C GLN A 205 -1.77 11.81 -14.94
N GLU A 206 -2.50 11.04 -14.14
CA GLU A 206 -1.95 10.05 -13.21
C GLU A 206 -2.27 8.65 -13.75
N ILE A 207 -1.24 7.87 -14.06
CA ILE A 207 -1.37 6.56 -14.68
C ILE A 207 -0.91 5.49 -13.69
N ALA A 208 -1.71 4.44 -13.53
CA ALA A 208 -1.34 3.28 -12.73
C ALA A 208 -0.26 2.48 -13.45
N ALA A 209 0.85 2.23 -12.77
CA ALA A 209 1.99 1.53 -13.33
C ALA A 209 2.69 0.66 -12.27
N SER A 210 3.71 -0.06 -12.70
CA SER A 210 4.60 -0.79 -11.80
C SER A 210 6.06 -0.60 -12.19
N MET A 211 6.93 -0.43 -11.19
CA MET A 211 8.38 -0.35 -11.40
C MET A 211 9.13 -1.43 -10.62
N HIS A 212 10.35 -1.73 -11.05
CA HIS A 212 11.36 -2.33 -10.18
C HIS A 212 12.55 -1.36 -9.96
N GLY A 213 13.41 -1.67 -8.99
CA GLY A 213 14.49 -0.80 -8.55
C GLY A 213 15.87 -1.10 -9.15
N MET A 214 16.05 -2.25 -9.79
CA MET A 214 17.37 -2.71 -10.23
C MET A 214 17.87 -1.95 -11.49
N PRO A 215 19.03 -1.27 -11.43
CA PRO A 215 19.68 -0.75 -12.62
C PRO A 215 20.15 -1.88 -13.53
N HIS A 216 19.90 -1.77 -14.82
CA HIS A 216 20.36 -2.70 -15.84
C HIS A 216 20.42 -2.05 -17.23
N GLY A 217 21.02 -2.75 -18.20
CA GLY A 217 21.11 -2.28 -19.58
C GLY A 217 21.96 -1.02 -19.75
N GLY A 218 21.67 -0.23 -20.78
CA GLY A 218 22.44 0.96 -21.12
C GLY A 218 22.13 2.18 -20.25
N ASP A 219 23.17 2.98 -20.01
CA ASP A 219 23.12 4.27 -19.31
C ASP A 219 23.07 5.43 -20.34
N GLY A 220 22.41 6.52 -19.98
CA GLY A 220 22.11 7.62 -20.90
C GLY A 220 22.01 9.00 -20.26
N ILE A 221 21.88 9.08 -18.94
CA ILE A 221 21.89 10.34 -18.19
C ILE A 221 23.17 10.34 -17.35
N PRO A 222 24.20 11.11 -17.73
CA PRO A 222 25.42 11.18 -16.94
C PRO A 222 25.14 11.82 -15.58
N ASP A 223 26.00 11.52 -14.60
CA ASP A 223 26.05 12.18 -13.30
C ASP A 223 24.75 12.11 -12.45
N ASN A 224 23.89 11.11 -12.65
CA ASN A 224 22.73 10.83 -11.79
C ASN A 224 22.97 9.73 -10.75
N ASP A 225 24.19 9.18 -10.67
CA ASP A 225 24.56 8.07 -9.78
C ASP A 225 23.72 6.78 -9.96
N PHE A 226 23.09 6.60 -11.13
CA PHE A 226 22.29 5.42 -11.50
C PHE A 226 22.83 4.75 -12.77
N ASN A 227 23.60 3.67 -12.59
CA ASN A 227 24.30 2.99 -13.69
C ASN A 227 23.37 2.07 -14.51
N GLY A 228 22.66 2.63 -15.48
CA GLY A 228 21.78 1.90 -16.40
C GLY A 228 20.38 2.52 -16.44
N HIS A 229 19.36 1.71 -16.71
CA HIS A 229 17.95 2.07 -16.60
C HIS A 229 17.18 1.06 -15.74
N PHE A 230 15.94 1.40 -15.42
CA PHE A 230 14.97 0.48 -14.83
C PHE A 230 13.67 0.50 -15.64
N CYS A 231 12.85 -0.54 -15.47
CA CYS A 231 11.61 -0.69 -16.22
C CYS A 231 10.41 -0.16 -15.45
N ILE A 232 9.54 0.56 -16.16
CA ILE A 232 8.17 0.85 -15.74
C ILE A 232 7.21 0.13 -16.70
N HIS A 233 6.39 -0.75 -16.14
CA HIS A 233 5.36 -1.52 -16.82
C HIS A 233 3.98 -0.90 -16.61
N PHE A 234 3.17 -0.94 -17.66
CA PHE A 234 1.76 -0.56 -17.68
C PHE A 234 0.91 -1.81 -17.95
N LEU A 235 -0.42 -1.64 -18.07
CA LEU A 235 -1.30 -2.77 -18.39
C LEU A 235 -0.89 -3.39 -19.74
N GLY A 236 -0.70 -4.70 -19.76
CA GLY A 236 -0.30 -5.45 -20.95
C GLY A 236 1.16 -5.27 -21.39
N SER A 237 2.00 -4.55 -20.63
CA SER A 237 3.44 -4.51 -20.88
C SER A 237 4.08 -5.90 -20.80
N SER A 238 5.01 -6.18 -21.70
CA SER A 238 5.78 -7.44 -21.72
C SER A 238 7.27 -7.22 -21.44
N THR A 239 7.93 -8.25 -20.92
CA THR A 239 9.37 -8.18 -20.62
C THR A 239 10.23 -8.27 -21.88
N HIS A 240 11.41 -7.65 -21.87
CA HIS A 240 12.36 -7.69 -22.98
C HIS A 240 12.83 -9.12 -23.30
N LYS A 241 13.10 -9.93 -22.27
CA LYS A 241 13.80 -11.21 -22.41
C LYS A 241 12.91 -12.30 -23.00
N THR A 242 11.64 -12.35 -22.60
CA THR A 242 10.72 -13.43 -22.97
C THR A 242 9.61 -12.97 -23.90
N GLY A 243 9.36 -11.67 -24.02
CA GLY A 243 8.21 -11.13 -24.75
C GLY A 243 6.87 -11.44 -24.07
N THR A 244 6.87 -12.00 -22.85
CA THR A 244 5.66 -12.37 -22.11
C THR A 244 5.26 -11.26 -21.14
N VAL A 245 3.97 -11.15 -20.89
CA VAL A 245 3.43 -10.33 -19.79
C VAL A 245 3.96 -10.89 -18.46
N ASP A 246 4.41 -9.99 -17.57
CA ASP A 246 4.90 -10.33 -16.24
C ASP A 246 3.75 -10.21 -15.21
N PRO A 247 3.23 -11.32 -14.66
CA PRO A 247 2.13 -11.31 -13.69
C PRO A 247 2.43 -10.45 -12.45
N ASP A 248 3.69 -10.38 -12.01
CA ASP A 248 4.09 -9.59 -10.85
C ASP A 248 3.87 -8.10 -11.12
N HIS A 249 4.27 -7.64 -12.31
CA HIS A 249 4.02 -6.26 -12.74
C HIS A 249 2.53 -6.01 -12.92
N GLN A 250 1.78 -6.91 -13.57
CA GLN A 250 0.35 -6.71 -13.77
C GLN A 250 -0.42 -6.63 -12.45
N THR A 251 -0.05 -7.45 -11.45
CA THR A 251 -0.63 -7.39 -10.10
C THR A 251 -0.41 -6.01 -9.47
N MET A 252 0.80 -5.45 -9.60
CA MET A 252 1.14 -4.12 -9.09
C MET A 252 0.46 -2.99 -9.87
N VAL A 253 0.28 -3.13 -11.18
CA VAL A 253 -0.50 -2.18 -12.00
C VAL A 253 -1.97 -2.17 -11.55
N HIS A 254 -2.57 -3.34 -11.31
CA HIS A 254 -3.94 -3.42 -10.79
C HIS A 254 -4.06 -2.85 -9.37
N LYS A 255 -3.05 -3.05 -8.51
CA LYS A 255 -2.95 -2.39 -7.22
C LYS A 255 -2.86 -0.87 -7.36
N ALA A 256 -2.04 -0.38 -8.28
CA ALA A 256 -1.89 1.05 -8.57
C ALA A 256 -3.16 1.73 -9.10
N ALA A 257 -4.05 0.94 -9.72
CA ALA A 257 -5.34 1.40 -10.22
C ALA A 257 -6.49 1.27 -9.20
N GLY A 258 -6.22 0.82 -7.96
CA GLY A 258 -7.26 0.54 -6.97
C GLY A 258 -8.18 -0.63 -7.36
N ARG A 259 -7.68 -1.55 -8.20
CA ARG A 259 -8.43 -2.68 -8.78
C ARG A 259 -7.92 -4.05 -8.33
N LEU A 260 -7.03 -4.12 -7.33
CA LEU A 260 -6.45 -5.38 -6.87
C LEU A 260 -7.52 -6.42 -6.49
N GLN A 261 -8.56 -6.01 -5.75
CA GLN A 261 -9.65 -6.93 -5.38
C GLN A 261 -10.42 -7.43 -6.59
N GLN A 262 -10.73 -6.55 -7.54
CA GLN A 262 -11.42 -6.92 -8.78
C GLN A 262 -10.57 -7.87 -9.63
N TYR A 263 -9.26 -7.62 -9.68
CA TYR A 263 -8.31 -8.48 -10.38
C TYR A 263 -8.33 -9.90 -9.79
N VAL A 264 -8.19 -10.04 -8.46
CA VAL A 264 -8.27 -11.35 -7.77
C VAL A 264 -9.65 -12.01 -7.92
N GLN A 265 -10.73 -11.23 -7.98
CA GLN A 265 -12.07 -11.80 -8.19
C GLN A 265 -12.25 -12.49 -9.54
N GLN A 266 -11.46 -12.11 -10.55
CA GLN A 266 -11.56 -12.61 -11.92
C GLN A 266 -10.53 -13.69 -12.25
N THR A 267 -9.62 -14.01 -11.32
CA THR A 267 -8.55 -14.98 -11.54
C THR A 267 -9.01 -16.43 -11.36
N SER A 268 -8.40 -17.33 -12.13
CA SER A 268 -8.60 -18.77 -11.96
C SER A 268 -8.04 -19.27 -10.62
N PRO A 269 -8.42 -20.47 -10.15
CA PRO A 269 -7.82 -21.09 -8.97
C PRO A 269 -6.28 -21.13 -9.00
N SER A 270 -5.72 -21.48 -10.16
CA SER A 270 -4.27 -21.53 -10.39
C SER A 270 -3.62 -20.15 -10.26
N ASP A 271 -4.27 -19.11 -10.79
CA ASP A 271 -3.79 -17.74 -10.70
C ASP A 271 -3.87 -17.18 -9.26
N VAL A 272 -4.85 -17.60 -8.45
CA VAL A 272 -4.89 -17.28 -7.02
C VAL A 272 -3.66 -17.83 -6.29
N VAL A 273 -3.24 -19.05 -6.63
CA VAL A 273 -2.02 -19.64 -6.07
C VAL A 273 -0.76 -18.94 -6.58
N GLU A 274 -0.71 -18.56 -7.86
CA GLU A 274 0.40 -17.78 -8.39
C GLU A 274 0.51 -16.42 -7.67
N LEU A 275 -0.63 -15.74 -7.44
CA LEU A 275 -0.68 -14.50 -6.66
C LEU A 275 -0.19 -14.65 -5.23
N PHE A 276 -0.39 -15.82 -4.60
CA PHE A 276 0.17 -16.10 -3.28
C PHE A 276 1.71 -16.08 -3.31
N PHE A 277 2.32 -16.67 -4.34
CA PHE A 277 3.78 -16.61 -4.53
C PHE A 277 4.27 -15.21 -4.89
N ILE A 278 3.52 -14.47 -5.71
CA ILE A 278 3.80 -13.06 -6.03
C ILE A 278 3.81 -12.22 -4.75
N ALA A 279 2.83 -12.37 -3.87
CA ALA A 279 2.76 -11.65 -2.60
C ALA A 279 4.02 -11.84 -1.75
N ILE A 280 4.55 -13.08 -1.69
CA ILE A 280 5.79 -13.40 -0.98
C ILE A 280 7.00 -12.77 -1.68
N ASN A 281 7.14 -12.98 -3.00
CA ASN A 281 8.28 -12.49 -3.77
C ASN A 281 8.40 -10.96 -3.73
N GLN A 282 7.26 -10.26 -3.77
CA GLN A 282 7.19 -8.80 -3.71
C GLN A 282 7.18 -8.24 -2.29
N ARG A 283 7.08 -9.09 -1.27
CA ARG A 283 6.93 -8.72 0.15
C ARG A 283 5.75 -7.77 0.38
N ASP A 284 4.62 -8.11 -0.23
CA ASP A 284 3.41 -7.31 -0.18
C ASP A 284 2.30 -8.09 0.58
N PRO A 285 2.13 -7.85 1.89
CA PRO A 285 1.15 -8.56 2.69
C PRO A 285 -0.30 -8.21 2.32
N GLU A 286 -0.54 -7.10 1.62
CA GLU A 286 -1.89 -6.71 1.19
C GLU A 286 -2.35 -7.51 -0.03
N ILE A 287 -1.42 -7.84 -0.95
CA ILE A 287 -1.71 -8.83 -2.01
C ILE A 287 -2.12 -10.15 -1.37
N MET A 288 -1.34 -10.67 -0.41
CA MET A 288 -1.67 -11.91 0.29
C MET A 288 -3.04 -11.83 0.98
N THR A 289 -3.31 -10.74 1.70
CA THR A 289 -4.59 -10.53 2.39
C THR A 289 -5.77 -10.58 1.41
N THR A 290 -5.61 -10.05 0.20
CA THR A 290 -6.67 -10.05 -0.83
C THR A 290 -7.04 -11.45 -1.32
N LEU A 291 -6.18 -12.46 -1.10
CA LEU A 291 -6.47 -13.84 -1.49
C LEU A 291 -7.36 -14.57 -0.49
N PHE A 292 -7.56 -14.02 0.71
CA PHE A 292 -8.39 -14.59 1.77
C PHE A 292 -9.78 -13.93 1.80
N PRO A 293 -10.79 -14.59 2.40
CA PRO A 293 -12.16 -14.04 2.47
C PRO A 293 -12.26 -12.80 3.38
N HIS A 294 -11.46 -12.71 4.43
CA HIS A 294 -11.45 -11.60 5.37
C HIS A 294 -10.05 -11.35 5.94
N ARG A 295 -9.81 -10.12 6.45
CA ARG A 295 -8.51 -9.65 6.92
C ARG A 295 -8.04 -10.33 8.21
N ASN A 296 -8.97 -10.76 9.06
CA ASN A 296 -8.68 -11.47 10.31
C ASN A 296 -8.82 -13.00 10.18
N HIS A 297 -8.47 -13.54 9.01
CA HIS A 297 -8.44 -14.99 8.78
C HIS A 297 -7.40 -15.68 9.65
N GLU A 298 -7.74 -16.84 10.22
CA GLU A 298 -6.93 -17.54 11.23
C GLU A 298 -5.50 -17.86 10.78
N GLN A 299 -5.33 -18.23 9.51
CA GLN A 299 -4.01 -18.60 8.96
C GLN A 299 -3.18 -17.39 8.49
N LEU A 300 -3.82 -16.25 8.26
CA LEU A 300 -3.24 -15.16 7.44
C LEU A 300 -2.05 -14.49 8.13
N GLU A 301 -2.16 -14.18 9.43
CA GLU A 301 -1.06 -13.53 10.15
C GLU A 301 0.16 -14.43 10.29
N SER A 302 -0.04 -15.73 10.53
CA SER A 302 1.04 -16.71 10.55
C SER A 302 1.74 -16.81 9.18
N LEU A 303 0.97 -16.89 8.09
CA LEU A 303 1.51 -16.92 6.73
C LEU A 303 2.33 -15.67 6.39
N LYS A 304 1.85 -14.48 6.76
CA LYS A 304 2.59 -13.23 6.57
C LYS A 304 3.92 -13.23 7.32
N GLN A 305 3.94 -13.70 8.57
CA GLN A 305 5.15 -13.80 9.38
C GLN A 305 6.16 -14.77 8.78
N MET A 306 5.73 -15.96 8.36
CA MET A 306 6.60 -16.95 7.71
C MET A 306 7.13 -16.43 6.36
N ALA A 307 6.28 -15.76 5.59
CA ALA A 307 6.65 -15.15 4.31
C ALA A 307 7.74 -14.07 4.44
N ALA A 308 7.78 -13.32 5.55
CA ALA A 308 8.78 -12.27 5.77
C ALA A 308 10.23 -12.78 5.73
N GLY A 309 10.44 -14.05 6.13
CA GLY A 309 11.75 -14.72 6.11
C GLY A 309 12.16 -15.29 4.75
N ILE A 310 11.30 -15.20 3.73
CA ILE A 310 11.56 -15.76 2.41
C ILE A 310 12.21 -14.70 1.50
N ILE A 311 13.25 -15.11 0.78
CA ILE A 311 13.93 -14.28 -0.21
C ILE A 311 13.19 -14.38 -1.55
N ALA A 312 12.89 -15.61 -1.96
CA ALA A 312 12.13 -15.91 -3.15
C ALA A 312 11.42 -17.27 -3.01
N ILE A 313 10.30 -17.42 -3.70
CA ILE A 313 9.57 -18.67 -3.87
C ILE A 313 9.21 -18.84 -5.34
N ARG A 314 9.35 -20.07 -5.85
CA ARG A 314 9.04 -20.38 -7.26
C ARG A 314 8.28 -21.69 -7.34
N ARG A 315 7.16 -21.68 -8.04
CA ARG A 315 6.45 -22.91 -8.39
C ARG A 315 7.29 -23.77 -9.34
N GLU A 316 7.26 -25.08 -9.14
CA GLU A 316 7.86 -26.08 -10.03
C GLU A 316 6.80 -26.97 -10.71
N SER A 317 5.62 -27.16 -10.12
CA SER A 317 4.54 -27.96 -10.73
C SER A 317 3.78 -27.20 -11.79
N ASP A 318 3.52 -27.80 -12.95
CA ASP A 318 2.59 -27.26 -13.95
C ASP A 318 1.14 -27.29 -13.45
N TYR A 319 0.34 -26.32 -13.90
CA TYR A 319 -1.11 -26.39 -13.72
C TYR A 319 -1.71 -27.17 -14.88
N ALA A 320 -2.43 -28.25 -14.58
CA ALA A 320 -3.38 -28.78 -15.56
C ALA A 320 -4.51 -27.75 -15.74
N ALA A 321 -5.00 -27.58 -16.97
CA ALA A 321 -6.21 -26.82 -17.20
C ALA A 321 -7.39 -27.61 -16.60
N ILE A 322 -7.94 -27.12 -15.50
CA ILE A 322 -9.10 -27.70 -14.82
C ILE A 322 -10.29 -26.82 -15.13
N ASP A 323 -11.35 -27.38 -15.72
CA ASP A 323 -12.62 -26.67 -15.83
C ASP A 323 -13.23 -26.51 -14.43
N THR A 324 -13.30 -25.27 -13.97
CA THR A 324 -13.79 -24.92 -12.64
C THR A 324 -15.13 -24.20 -12.68
N SER A 325 -15.80 -24.15 -13.83
CA SER A 325 -16.97 -23.30 -14.06
C SER A 325 -18.10 -23.56 -13.05
N ASP A 326 -18.35 -24.82 -12.72
CA ASP A 326 -19.43 -25.25 -11.81
C ASP A 326 -18.93 -25.59 -10.39
N LEU A 327 -17.63 -25.48 -10.13
CA LEU A 327 -17.04 -25.87 -8.84
C LEU A 327 -17.19 -24.75 -7.80
N LEU A 328 -17.47 -25.08 -6.55
CA LEU A 328 -17.42 -24.14 -5.41
C LEU A 328 -16.20 -24.35 -4.53
N ALA A 329 -15.54 -25.49 -4.69
CA ALA A 329 -14.37 -25.91 -3.93
C ALA A 329 -13.41 -26.65 -4.84
N ILE A 330 -12.11 -26.41 -4.66
CA ILE A 330 -11.03 -27.16 -5.30
C ILE A 330 -9.82 -27.17 -4.39
N ASP A 331 -9.13 -28.30 -4.32
CA ASP A 331 -7.86 -28.43 -3.60
C ASP A 331 -6.74 -28.58 -4.63
N LEU A 332 -5.77 -27.67 -4.58
CA LEU A 332 -4.68 -27.60 -5.55
C LEU A 332 -3.35 -27.96 -4.90
N PRO A 333 -2.82 -29.17 -5.13
CA PRO A 333 -1.47 -29.52 -4.72
C PRO A 333 -0.46 -28.80 -5.59
N VAL A 334 0.50 -28.11 -4.97
CA VAL A 334 1.53 -27.33 -5.67
C VAL A 334 2.90 -27.62 -5.08
N ARG A 335 3.88 -27.85 -5.96
CA ARG A 335 5.29 -27.92 -5.57
C ARG A 335 5.94 -26.58 -5.81
N ALA A 336 6.66 -26.08 -4.80
CA ALA A 336 7.45 -24.87 -4.94
C ALA A 336 8.79 -24.99 -4.23
N VAL A 337 9.77 -24.26 -4.77
CA VAL A 337 11.08 -24.09 -4.17
C VAL A 337 11.12 -22.79 -3.41
N ILE A 338 11.58 -22.85 -2.17
CA ILE A 338 11.76 -21.70 -1.30
C ILE A 338 13.26 -21.43 -1.13
N TYR A 339 13.62 -20.15 -1.25
CA TYR A 339 14.94 -19.63 -1.00
C TYR A 339 14.92 -18.77 0.27
N ARG A 340 15.71 -19.15 1.26
CA ARG A 340 15.90 -18.43 2.53
C ARG A 340 17.34 -17.93 2.66
N ASP A 341 17.58 -17.10 3.67
CA ASP A 341 18.91 -16.58 3.97
C ASP A 341 19.92 -17.73 4.18
N GLY A 342 21.15 -17.54 3.69
CA GLY A 342 22.17 -18.60 3.60
C GLY A 342 21.99 -19.60 2.44
N PHE A 343 21.21 -19.26 1.40
CA PHE A 343 21.04 -20.02 0.15
C PHE A 343 20.53 -21.45 0.30
N ARG A 344 19.87 -21.78 1.41
CA ARG A 344 19.24 -23.09 1.58
C ARG A 344 18.00 -23.19 0.68
N LYS A 345 18.10 -24.01 -0.37
CA LYS A 345 17.00 -24.41 -1.24
C LYS A 345 16.19 -25.50 -0.54
N THR A 346 14.89 -25.29 -0.34
CA THR A 346 13.98 -26.34 0.12
C THR A 346 12.83 -26.52 -0.87
N GLU A 347 12.52 -27.75 -1.23
CA GLU A 347 11.31 -28.10 -1.96
C GLU A 347 10.19 -28.33 -0.95
N ASN A 348 9.08 -27.62 -1.12
CA ASN A 348 7.89 -27.74 -0.29
C ASN A 348 6.69 -28.14 -1.16
N LYS A 349 5.82 -28.98 -0.59
CA LYS A 349 4.53 -29.36 -1.18
C LYS A 349 3.44 -28.66 -0.40
N PHE A 350 2.67 -27.82 -1.09
CA PHE A 350 1.50 -27.13 -0.55
C PHE A 350 0.23 -27.81 -1.05
N VAL A 351 -0.84 -27.72 -0.28
CA VAL A 351 -2.20 -27.94 -0.81
C VAL A 351 -3.00 -26.68 -0.52
N PHE A 352 -3.39 -25.98 -1.58
CA PHE A 352 -4.25 -24.80 -1.48
C PHE A 352 -5.70 -25.23 -1.56
N GLN A 353 -6.40 -25.14 -0.44
CA GLN A 353 -7.84 -25.32 -0.40
C GLN A 353 -8.51 -24.00 -0.80
N LEU A 354 -9.09 -23.98 -1.99
CA LEU A 354 -9.74 -22.80 -2.56
C LEU A 354 -11.24 -22.97 -2.54
N ARG A 355 -11.96 -21.91 -2.16
CA ARG A 355 -13.42 -21.90 -2.03
C ARG A 355 -14.01 -20.61 -2.60
N ARG A 356 -15.28 -20.69 -3.01
CA ARG A 356 -16.14 -19.54 -3.34
C ARG A 356 -17.57 -19.87 -2.95
N SER A 357 -18.35 -18.88 -2.51
CA SER A 357 -19.71 -19.14 -2.03
C SER A 357 -20.72 -19.35 -3.16
N THR A 358 -20.44 -18.81 -4.36
CA THR A 358 -21.24 -19.02 -5.56
C THR A 358 -20.33 -19.08 -6.80
N VAL A 359 -20.85 -19.60 -7.92
CA VAL A 359 -20.11 -19.69 -9.18
C VAL A 359 -19.77 -18.32 -9.82
N TRP A 360 -20.38 -17.25 -9.33
CA TRP A 360 -20.16 -15.87 -9.79
C TRP A 360 -19.13 -15.11 -8.94
N GLN A 361 -18.75 -15.67 -7.79
CA GLN A 361 -17.73 -15.08 -6.93
C GLN A 361 -16.34 -15.58 -7.31
N GLY A 362 -15.33 -14.75 -7.03
CA GLY A 362 -13.93 -15.13 -7.20
C GLY A 362 -13.47 -16.16 -6.17
N TRP A 363 -12.45 -16.92 -6.54
CA TRP A 363 -11.83 -17.90 -5.66
C TRP A 363 -11.05 -17.22 -4.53
N LYS A 364 -11.14 -17.81 -3.34
CA LYS A 364 -10.39 -17.40 -2.15
C LYS A 364 -9.67 -18.60 -1.54
N ILE A 365 -8.53 -18.33 -0.92
CA ILE A 365 -7.84 -19.29 -0.08
C ILE A 365 -8.63 -19.42 1.22
N ASP A 366 -9.14 -20.62 1.45
CA ASP A 366 -9.75 -21.04 2.71
C ASP A 366 -8.67 -21.58 3.64
N TYR A 367 -7.75 -22.39 3.10
CA TYR A 367 -6.64 -22.94 3.87
C TYR A 367 -5.43 -23.31 2.98
N VAL A 368 -4.23 -23.27 3.56
CA VAL A 368 -2.99 -23.75 2.93
C VAL A 368 -2.37 -24.85 3.80
N GLU A 369 -2.44 -26.10 3.37
CA GLU A 369 -1.76 -27.20 4.07
C GLU A 369 -0.26 -27.17 3.82
N ASN A 370 0.52 -27.65 4.81
CA ASN A 370 1.99 -27.68 4.76
C ASN A 370 2.58 -26.30 4.45
N ALA A 371 2.03 -25.28 5.12
CA ALA A 371 2.41 -23.88 4.98
C ALA A 371 3.90 -23.62 5.28
N LEU A 372 4.35 -22.42 4.85
CA LEU A 372 5.72 -21.98 4.54
C LEU A 372 6.86 -22.44 5.47
#